data_AF-A0A533WR99-F1
#
_entry.id   AF-A0A533WR99-F1
#
_cell.length_a   1.000
_cell.length_b   1.000
_cell.length_c   1.000
_cell.angle_alpha   90.00
_cell.angle_beta   90.00
_cell.angle_gamma   90.00
#
_symmetry.space_group_name_H-M   'P 1'
#
loop_
_entity.id
_entity.type
_entity.pdbx_description
1 polymer ?
#
loop_
_entity_poly.entity_id
_entity_poly.type
_entity_poly.pdbx_seq_one_letter_code
_entity_poly.pdbx_strand_id
1 'polypeptide(L)'
;MRDSLPEDEIAARIEAALYSAGRPLSVEELIRASGTNSKEKTQRVVNELVKKTNSTFKAIQIAQLEDGTYVFQLRPEYTPLVRKFAQHPLIASSALKTLSYIAYEQPVTSKRLVQIRGSQ
;
A
#
# COMPACT_ATOMS: atom_id res chain seq x y z
N MET A 1 -14.42 -31.35 6.37
CA MET A 1 -14.33 -30.73 5.03
C MET A 1 -14.49 -29.24 5.24
N ARG A 2 -13.44 -28.43 5.04
CA ARG A 2 -13.55 -26.97 5.16
C ARG A 2 -14.29 -26.48 3.92
N ASP A 3 -15.52 -26.02 4.10
CA ASP A 3 -16.30 -25.39 3.05
C ASP A 3 -15.44 -24.34 2.36
N SER A 4 -15.25 -24.51 1.05
CA SER A 4 -14.59 -23.51 0.23
C SER A 4 -15.47 -22.26 0.26
N LEU A 5 -14.97 -21.17 0.86
CA LEU A 5 -15.66 -19.88 0.83
C LEU A 5 -16.07 -19.53 -0.62
N PRO A 6 -17.26 -18.92 -0.82
CA PRO A 6 -17.67 -18.38 -2.11
C PRO A 6 -16.60 -17.44 -2.67
N GLU A 7 -16.39 -17.44 -3.98
CA GLU A 7 -15.34 -16.61 -4.59
C GLU A 7 -15.59 -15.10 -4.37
N ASP A 8 -16.86 -14.68 -4.31
CA ASP A 8 -17.24 -13.31 -3.98
C ASP A 8 -16.81 -12.89 -2.57
N GLU A 9 -16.96 -13.78 -1.59
CA GLU A 9 -16.56 -13.53 -0.19
C GLU A 9 -15.02 -13.45 -0.07
N ILE A 10 -14.31 -14.30 -0.83
CA ILE A 10 -12.84 -14.26 -0.92
C ILE A 10 -12.40 -12.91 -1.52
N ALA A 11 -13.05 -12.47 -2.59
CA ALA A 11 -12.77 -11.19 -3.23
C ALA A 11 -13.00 -10.01 -2.27
N ALA A 12 -14.14 -10.01 -1.56
CA ALA A 12 -14.47 -8.97 -0.58
C ALA A 12 -13.45 -8.87 0.56
N ARG A 13 -12.94 -10.02 1.05
CA ARG A 13 -11.88 -10.05 2.08
C ARG A 13 -10.57 -9.48 1.59
N ILE A 14 -10.17 -9.84 0.37
CA ILE A 14 -8.96 -9.34 -0.27
C ILE A 14 -9.07 -7.82 -0.50
N GLU A 15 -10.23 -7.36 -0.99
CA GLU A 15 -10.52 -5.93 -1.17
C GLU A 15 -10.43 -5.17 0.16
N ALA A 16 -11.08 -5.68 1.21
CA ALA A 16 -11.05 -5.09 2.55
C ALA A 16 -9.61 -5.00 3.11
N ALA A 17 -8.80 -6.05 2.89
CA ALA A 17 -7.41 -6.08 3.32
C ALA A 17 -6.57 -5.05 2.57
N LEU A 18 -6.68 -5.00 1.24
CA LEU A 18 -5.95 -4.06 0.39
C LEU A 18 -6.32 -2.60 0.68
N TYR A 19 -7.61 -2.31 0.85
CA TYR A 19 -8.10 -0.98 1.21
C TYR A 19 -7.59 -0.54 2.59
N SER A 20 -7.68 -1.42 3.58
CA SER A 20 -7.30 -1.09 4.97
C SER A 20 -5.79 -1.01 5.17
N ALA A 21 -5.00 -1.77 4.40
CA ALA A 21 -3.56 -1.81 4.56
C ALA A 21 -2.89 -0.47 4.22
N GLY A 22 -3.41 0.26 3.21
CA GLY A 22 -2.80 1.51 2.74
C GLY A 22 -1.34 1.37 2.26
N ARG A 23 -0.86 0.14 2.10
CA ARG A 23 0.49 -0.25 1.69
C ARG A 23 0.42 -1.45 0.75
N PRO A 24 1.49 -1.74 -0.01
CA PRO A 24 1.56 -2.97 -0.77
C PRO A 24 1.47 -4.21 0.14
N LEU A 25 0.69 -5.19 -0.30
CA LEU A 25 0.51 -6.49 0.34
C LEU A 25 1.11 -7.59 -0.53
N SER A 26 1.84 -8.51 0.10
CA SER A 26 2.36 -9.70 -0.58
C SER A 26 1.26 -10.72 -0.86
N VAL A 27 1.51 -11.62 -1.81
CA VAL A 27 0.60 -12.74 -2.09
C VAL A 27 0.34 -13.58 -0.83
N GLU A 28 1.33 -13.72 0.04
CA GLU A 28 1.20 -14.47 1.30
C GLU A 28 0.26 -13.78 2.29
N GLU A 29 0.33 -12.45 2.39
CA GLU A 29 -0.60 -11.66 3.20
C GLU A 29 -2.03 -11.76 2.64
N LEU A 30 -2.18 -11.72 1.31
CA LEU A 30 -3.47 -11.89 0.65
C LEU A 30 -4.05 -13.29 0.86
N ILE A 31 -3.23 -14.35 0.83
CA ILE A 31 -3.67 -15.72 1.17
C ILE A 31 -4.22 -15.75 2.59
N ARG A 32 -3.51 -15.16 3.56
CA ARG A 32 -3.98 -15.10 4.96
C ARG A 32 -5.30 -14.33 5.09
N ALA A 33 -5.42 -13.20 4.40
CA ALA A 33 -6.64 -12.38 4.40
C ALA A 33 -7.84 -13.10 3.74
N SER A 34 -7.58 -13.82 2.65
CA SER A 34 -8.58 -14.52 1.85
C SER A 34 -9.22 -15.71 2.57
N GLY A 35 -8.57 -16.25 3.60
CA GLY A 35 -9.03 -17.43 4.34
C GLY A 35 -8.93 -18.75 3.55
N THR A 36 -8.26 -18.75 2.39
CA THR A 36 -7.94 -19.98 1.62
C THR A 36 -6.50 -20.43 1.85
N ASN A 37 -6.24 -21.72 1.67
CA ASN A 37 -4.89 -22.29 1.65
C ASN A 37 -4.33 -22.41 0.22
N SER A 38 -5.12 -22.08 -0.81
CA SER A 38 -4.72 -22.22 -2.21
C SER A 38 -4.17 -20.89 -2.75
N LYS A 39 -2.87 -20.89 -3.06
CA LYS A 39 -2.19 -19.77 -3.73
C LYS A 39 -2.77 -19.50 -5.12
N GLU A 40 -3.04 -20.54 -5.90
CA GLU A 40 -3.60 -20.41 -7.25
C GLU A 40 -5.00 -19.78 -7.23
N LYS A 41 -5.86 -20.20 -6.30
CA LYS A 41 -7.20 -19.63 -6.15
C LYS A 41 -7.12 -18.15 -5.77
N THR A 42 -6.28 -17.81 -4.79
CA THR A 42 -6.07 -16.42 -4.37
C THR A 42 -5.60 -15.57 -5.54
N GLN A 43 -4.61 -16.06 -6.29
CA GLN A 43 -4.04 -15.32 -7.41
C GLN A 43 -5.05 -15.07 -8.53
N ARG A 44 -5.91 -16.06 -8.82
CA ARG A 44 -7.00 -15.90 -9.78
C ARG A 44 -7.99 -14.82 -9.34
N VAL A 45 -8.45 -14.89 -8.09
CA VAL A 45 -9.41 -13.92 -7.53
C VAL A 45 -8.81 -12.51 -7.48
N VAL A 46 -7.54 -12.36 -7.10
CA VAL A 46 -6.83 -11.07 -7.12
C VAL A 46 -6.78 -10.51 -8.55
N ASN A 47 -6.45 -11.32 -9.55
CA ASN A 47 -6.38 -10.87 -10.94
C ASN A 47 -7.75 -10.44 -11.48
N GLU A 48 -8.82 -11.13 -11.09
CA GLU A 48 -10.18 -10.72 -11.43
C GLU A 48 -10.59 -9.43 -10.72
N LEU A 49 -10.24 -9.29 -9.43
CA LEU A 49 -10.50 -8.08 -8.66
C LEU A 49 -9.76 -6.87 -9.25
N VAL A 50 -8.51 -7.05 -9.71
CA VAL A 50 -7.74 -6.03 -10.42
C VAL A 50 -8.49 -5.57 -11.67
N LYS A 51 -8.95 -6.51 -12.51
CA LYS A 51 -9.71 -6.18 -13.73
C LYS A 51 -11.01 -5.46 -13.41
N LYS A 52 -11.78 -5.96 -12.43
CA LYS A 52 -13.07 -5.39 -12.00
C LYS A 52 -12.91 -4.00 -11.42
N THR A 53 -11.92 -3.78 -10.58
CA THR A 53 -11.65 -2.47 -9.97
C THR A 53 -11.24 -1.47 -11.03
N ASN A 54 -10.34 -1.86 -11.94
CA ASN A 54 -9.83 -0.97 -12.98
C ASN A 54 -10.85 -0.64 -14.07
N SER A 55 -11.89 -1.47 -14.27
CA SER A 55 -13.01 -1.19 -15.17
C SER A 55 -14.14 -0.39 -14.49
N THR A 56 -14.39 -0.62 -13.21
CA THR A 56 -15.47 0.03 -12.46
C THR A 56 -15.09 1.44 -12.01
N PHE A 57 -13.86 1.63 -11.54
CA PHE A 57 -13.38 2.89 -11.01
C PHE A 57 -12.45 3.62 -11.99
N LYS A 58 -12.67 4.93 -12.13
CA LYS A 58 -11.82 5.81 -12.95
C LYS A 58 -10.63 6.39 -12.20
N ALA A 59 -10.80 6.72 -10.92
CA ALA A 59 -9.77 7.39 -10.12
C ALA A 59 -8.94 6.42 -9.26
N ILE A 60 -9.43 5.21 -9.02
CA ILE A 60 -8.84 4.23 -8.11
C ILE A 60 -8.46 2.99 -8.91
N GLN A 61 -7.38 2.31 -8.51
CA GLN A 61 -6.90 1.09 -9.13
C GLN A 61 -6.28 0.15 -8.10
N ILE A 62 -6.28 -1.15 -8.42
CA ILE A 62 -5.37 -2.11 -7.79
C ILE A 62 -4.22 -2.33 -8.76
N ALA A 63 -3.01 -2.02 -8.31
CA ALA A 63 -1.79 -2.16 -9.10
C ALA A 63 -0.95 -3.32 -8.55
N GLN A 64 -0.38 -4.10 -9.47
CA GLN A 64 0.66 -5.07 -9.17
C GLN A 64 2.03 -4.40 -9.33
N LEU A 65 2.89 -4.49 -8.33
CA LEU A 65 4.25 -3.96 -8.35
C LEU A 65 5.25 -5.01 -8.87
N GLU A 66 6.47 -4.57 -9.23
CA GLU A 66 7.52 -5.42 -9.79
C GLU A 66 7.98 -6.53 -8.83
N ASP A 67 7.88 -6.28 -7.53
CA ASP A 67 8.18 -7.25 -6.46
C ASP A 67 7.07 -8.29 -6.25
N GLY A 68 6.01 -8.24 -7.05
CA GLY A 68 4.87 -9.16 -6.98
C GLY A 68 3.87 -8.83 -5.88
N THR A 69 3.97 -7.66 -5.25
CA THR A 69 2.97 -7.16 -4.28
C THR A 69 1.82 -6.44 -4.97
N TYR A 70 0.71 -6.28 -4.26
CA TYR A 70 -0.50 -5.60 -4.74
C TYR A 70 -0.83 -4.42 -3.85
N VAL A 71 -1.21 -3.30 -4.45
CA VAL A 71 -1.58 -2.08 -3.72
C VAL A 71 -2.89 -1.50 -4.25
N PHE A 72 -3.77 -1.11 -3.33
CA PHE A 72 -4.96 -0.33 -3.63
C PHE A 72 -4.63 1.16 -3.55
N GLN A 73 -4.63 1.85 -4.68
CA GLN A 73 -4.14 3.23 -4.76
C GLN A 73 -4.93 4.08 -5.74
N LEU A 74 -4.77 5.39 -5.60
CA LEU A 74 -5.26 6.36 -6.56
C LEU A 74 -4.44 6.29 -7.85
N ARG A 75 -5.08 6.51 -9.00
CA ARG A 75 -4.37 6.71 -10.26
C ARG A 75 -3.53 8.01 -10.19
N PRO A 76 -2.29 8.01 -10.71
CA PRO A 76 -1.39 9.16 -10.64
C PRO A 76 -1.98 10.46 -11.18
N GLU A 77 -2.87 10.35 -12.18
CA GLU A 77 -3.59 11.46 -12.82
C GLU A 77 -4.40 12.31 -11.81
N TYR A 78 -4.90 11.70 -10.74
CA TYR A 78 -5.74 12.39 -9.75
C TYR A 78 -4.95 12.81 -8.49
N THR A 79 -3.68 12.45 -8.37
CA THR A 79 -2.83 12.80 -7.22
C THR A 79 -2.79 14.29 -6.89
N PRO A 80 -2.71 15.22 -7.87
CA PRO A 80 -2.69 16.66 -7.58
C PRO A 80 -3.99 17.16 -6.93
N LEU A 81 -5.14 16.58 -7.29
CA LEU A 81 -6.44 16.93 -6.74
C LEU A 81 -6.56 16.48 -5.28
N VAL A 82 -6.13 15.25 -4.99
CA VAL A 82 -6.31 14.62 -3.67
C VAL A 82 -5.35 15.17 -2.62
N ARG A 83 -4.25 15.83 -3.03
CA ARG A 83 -3.31 16.50 -2.10
C ARG A 83 -4.00 17.51 -1.18
N LYS A 84 -5.11 18.13 -1.61
CA LYS A 84 -5.90 19.06 -0.78
C LYS A 84 -6.76 18.36 0.29
N PHE A 85 -7.05 17.07 0.09
CA PHE A 85 -7.91 16.25 0.94
C PHE A 85 -7.12 15.27 1.81
N ALA A 86 -5.87 14.97 1.43
CA ALA A 86 -4.94 14.21 2.26
C ALA A 86 -4.58 15.05 3.49
N GLN A 87 -5.13 14.68 4.66
CA GLN A 87 -5.05 15.48 5.89
C GLN A 87 -3.62 15.60 6.44
N HIS A 88 -2.69 14.74 6.02
CA HIS A 88 -1.28 14.79 6.43
C HIS A 88 -0.33 14.54 5.26
N PRO A 89 0.80 15.28 5.16
CA PRO A 89 1.86 14.90 4.25
C PRO A 89 2.36 13.49 4.60
N LEU A 90 2.63 12.66 3.58
CA LEU A 90 3.12 11.27 3.73
C LEU A 90 4.34 11.17 4.67
N ILE A 91 5.10 12.26 4.80
CA ILE A 91 6.23 12.40 5.72
C ILE A 91 6.05 13.72 6.49
N ALA A 92 6.11 13.65 7.82
CA ALA A 92 6.06 14.85 8.66
C ALA A 92 7.20 15.82 8.30
N SER A 93 6.94 17.13 8.33
CA SER A 93 7.94 18.15 7.99
C SER A 93 9.24 18.03 8.80
N SER A 94 9.14 17.56 10.05
CA SER A 94 10.30 17.29 10.92
C SER A 94 11.19 16.16 10.38
N ALA A 95 10.58 15.10 9.83
CA ALA A 95 11.31 14.00 9.20
C ALA A 95 11.91 14.42 7.84
N LEU A 96 11.21 15.23 7.04
CA LEU A 96 11.76 15.79 5.79
C LEU A 96 12.97 16.71 6.03
N LYS A 97 12.93 17.56 7.06
CA LYS A 97 14.07 18.42 7.41
C LYS A 97 15.29 17.59 7.80
N THR A 98 15.08 16.53 8.58
CA THR A 98 16.12 15.57 8.94
C THR A 98 16.67 14.84 7.71
N LEU A 99 15.80 14.36 6.81
CA LEU A 99 16.21 13.66 5.59
C LEU A 99 17.01 14.58 4.64
N SER A 100 16.58 15.84 4.50
CA SER A 100 17.27 16.84 3.68
C SER A 100 18.68 17.13 4.20
N TYR A 101 18.84 17.22 5.53
CA TYR A 101 20.14 17.40 6.16
C TYR A 101 21.05 16.18 5.96
N ILE A 102 20.52 14.96 6.14
CA ILE A 102 21.27 13.72 5.88
C ILE A 102 21.76 13.67 4.42
N ALA A 103 20.88 13.96 3.45
CA ALA A 103 21.24 13.90 2.04
C ALA A 103 22.34 14.91 1.65
N TYR A 104 22.37 16.07 2.30
CA TYR A 104 23.38 17.11 2.04
C TYR A 104 24.73 16.80 2.74
N GLU A 105 24.70 16.27 3.96
CA GLU A 105 25.89 16.10 4.82
C GLU A 105 26.40 14.65 4.89
N GLN A 106 25.96 13.79 3.98
CA GLN A 106 26.42 12.39 3.98
C GLN A 106 27.94 12.33 3.68
N PRO A 107 28.74 11.61 4.51
CA PRO A 107 28.34 10.76 5.64
C PRO A 107 28.22 11.50 6.99
N VAL A 108 27.08 11.32 7.68
CA VAL A 108 26.79 11.95 8.99
C VAL A 108 26.39 10.91 10.04
N THR A 109 26.83 11.08 11.29
CA THR A 109 26.53 10.16 12.39
C THR A 109 25.23 10.52 13.11
N SER A 110 24.52 9.52 13.66
CA SER A 110 23.28 9.73 14.42
C SER A 110 23.48 10.67 15.63
N LYS A 111 24.65 10.64 16.29
CA LYS A 111 25.00 11.57 17.38
C LYS A 111 25.01 13.03 16.91
N ARG A 112 25.67 13.30 15.77
CA ARG A 112 25.75 14.64 15.16
C ARG A 112 24.35 15.11 14.75
N LEU A 113 23.54 14.21 14.22
CA LEU A 113 22.15 14.49 13.85
C LEU A 113 21.29 14.93 15.03
N VAL A 114 21.38 14.23 16.16
CA VAL A 114 20.63 14.56 17.38
C VAL A 114 21.08 15.90 17.96
N GLN A 115 22.38 16.18 17.94
CA GLN A 115 22.93 17.48 18.38
C GLN A 115 22.39 18.65 17.55
N ILE A 116 22.23 18.46 16.24
CA ILE A 116 21.77 19.51 15.32
C ILE A 116 20.25 19.68 15.34
N ARG A 117 19.51 18.57 15.50
CA ARG A 117 18.05 18.61 15.59
C ARG A 117 17.57 19.24 16.91
N GLY A 118 18.30 19.01 18.00
CA GLY A 118 17.86 19.31 19.36
C GLY A 118 16.73 18.39 19.82
N SER A 119 16.64 18.15 21.13
CA SER A 119 15.57 17.37 21.76
C SER A 119 14.25 18.15 21.66
N GLN A 120 13.33 17.69 20.83
CA GLN A 120 11.94 18.15 20.79
C GLN A 120 11.05 16.91 20.93
#